data_AF-A0A3M2G8A7-F1
#
_entry.id   AF-A0A3M2G8A7-F1
#
_cell.length_a   1.000
_cell.length_b   1.000
_cell.length_c   1.000
_cell.angle_alpha   90.00
_cell.angle_beta   90.00
_cell.angle_gamma   90.00
#
_symmetry.space_group_name_H-M   'P 1'
#
loop_
_entity.id
_entity.type
_entity.pdbx_description
1 polymer ?
#
loop_
_entity_poly.entity_id
_entity_poly.type
_entity_poly.pdbx_seq_one_letter_code
_entity_poly.pdbx_strand_id
1 'polypeptide(L)'
;MPPNIVTWMGWLPGIIIPTATVIQLIKIFRSHHVEGVSWFSWFLFGIANLGLYVYTEKYLEIQSLVGLLGSAVLDFVIVWLVLRKTRLLARTSLD
;
A
#
# COMPACT_ATOMS: atom_id res chain seq x y z
N MET A 1 5.33 31.52 -6.97
CA MET A 1 4.77 30.33 -7.63
C MET A 1 5.88 29.30 -7.64
N PRO A 2 5.74 28.14 -6.97
CA PRO A 2 6.78 27.12 -7.06
C PRO A 2 6.95 26.75 -8.55
N PRO A 3 8.19 26.54 -9.02
CA PRO A 3 8.44 26.23 -10.42
C PRO A 3 7.59 25.03 -10.80
N ASN A 4 6.98 25.10 -11.97
CA ASN A 4 6.08 24.14 -12.62
C ASN A 4 6.45 22.67 -12.35
N ILE A 5 7.74 22.36 -12.26
CA ILE A 5 8.29 21.06 -11.84
C ILE A 5 7.78 20.59 -10.47
N VAL A 6 7.81 21.42 -9.43
CA VAL A 6 7.41 21.05 -8.06
C VAL A 6 5.93 20.65 -8.01
N THR A 7 5.08 21.37 -8.76
CA THR A 7 3.66 21.04 -8.87
C THR A 7 3.48 19.66 -9.49
N TRP A 8 4.17 19.35 -10.60
CA TRP A 8 4.14 18.03 -11.23
C TRP A 8 4.72 16.93 -10.33
N MET A 9 5.83 17.21 -9.64
CA MET A 9 6.46 16.25 -8.75
C MET A 9 5.62 15.94 -7.50
N GLY A 10 4.77 16.87 -7.06
CA GLY A 10 3.83 16.63 -5.97
C GLY A 10 2.80 15.53 -6.28
N TRP A 11 2.47 15.32 -7.56
CA TRP A 11 1.54 14.26 -7.97
C TRP A 11 2.20 12.88 -8.10
N LEU A 12 3.53 12.82 -8.30
CA LEU A 12 4.23 11.55 -8.52
C LEU A 12 4.02 10.54 -7.39
N PRO A 13 4.23 10.87 -6.11
CA PRO A 13 4.01 9.91 -5.02
C PRO A 13 2.56 9.43 -4.96
N GLY A 14 1.60 10.35 -5.14
CA GLY A 14 0.17 10.06 -5.10
C GLY A 14 -0.34 9.19 -6.25
N ILE A 15 0.46 8.96 -7.29
CA ILE A 15 0.11 8.07 -8.42
C ILE A 15 0.95 6.79 -8.38
N ILE A 16 2.27 6.92 -8.21
CA ILE A 16 3.19 5.79 -8.28
C ILE A 16 2.93 4.81 -7.14
N ILE A 17 2.77 5.32 -5.91
CA ILE A 17 2.59 4.45 -4.73
C ILE A 17 1.29 3.64 -4.85
N PRO A 18 0.11 4.24 -5.08
CA PRO A 18 -1.12 3.46 -5.27
C PRO A 18 -1.03 2.47 -6.43
N THR A 19 -0.41 2.87 -7.55
CA THR A 19 -0.27 2.00 -8.72
C THR A 19 0.60 0.78 -8.40
N ALA A 20 1.72 0.97 -7.70
CA ALA A 20 2.58 -0.12 -7.26
C ALA A 20 1.84 -1.06 -6.28
N THR A 21 1.09 -0.50 -5.35
CA THR A 21 0.28 -1.27 -4.40
C THR A 21 -0.80 -2.09 -5.10
N VAL A 22 -1.50 -1.52 -6.11
CA VAL A 22 -2.49 -2.23 -6.93
C VAL A 22 -1.84 -3.36 -7.72
N ILE A 23 -0.68 -3.13 -8.34
CA ILE A 23 0.06 -4.17 -9.07
C ILE A 23 0.42 -5.33 -8.11
N GLN A 24 0.91 -5.01 -6.91
CA GLN A 24 1.21 -6.00 -5.90
C GLN A 24 -0.04 -6.79 -5.49
N LEU A 25 -1.15 -6.09 -5.27
CA LEU A 25 -2.42 -6.71 -4.90
C LEU A 25 -2.90 -7.69 -5.98
N ILE A 26 -2.89 -7.26 -7.25
CA ILE A 26 -3.23 -8.10 -8.41
C ILE A 26 -2.31 -9.32 -8.47
N LYS A 27 -1.00 -9.14 -8.21
CA LYS A 27 -0.04 -10.25 -8.17
C LYS A 27 -0.42 -11.24 -7.09
N ILE A 28 -0.69 -10.81 -5.86
CA ILE A 28 -1.09 -11.69 -4.75
C ILE A 28 -2.41 -12.41 -5.05
N PHE A 29 -3.35 -11.78 -5.76
CA PHE A 29 -4.60 -12.43 -6.18
C PHE A 29 -4.39 -13.46 -7.28
N ARG A 30 -3.57 -13.14 -8.30
CA ARG A 30 -3.33 -14.02 -9.45
C ARG A 30 -2.32 -15.14 -9.17
N SER A 31 -1.30 -14.89 -8.37
CA SER A 31 -0.35 -15.91 -7.93
C SER A 31 -0.77 -16.50 -6.60
N HIS A 32 -0.82 -17.84 -6.50
CA HIS A 32 -0.98 -18.51 -5.21
C HIS A 32 0.23 -18.34 -4.29
N HIS A 33 1.37 -17.88 -4.84
CA HIS A 33 2.60 -17.65 -4.10
C HIS A 33 2.66 -16.21 -3.56
N VAL A 34 2.78 -16.10 -2.23
CA VAL A 34 3.11 -14.88 -1.48
C VAL A 34 4.58 -14.85 -1.04
N GLU A 35 5.37 -15.80 -1.54
CA GLU A 35 6.81 -15.89 -1.28
C GLU A 35 7.54 -14.61 -1.70
N GLY A 36 8.34 -14.06 -0.80
CA GLY A 36 9.08 -12.80 -1.00
C GLY A 36 8.29 -11.54 -0.64
N VAL A 37 7.01 -11.63 -0.27
CA VAL A 37 6.22 -10.47 0.17
C VAL A 37 6.26 -10.35 1.69
N SER A 38 7.04 -9.40 2.21
CA SER A 38 7.14 -9.15 3.66
C SER A 38 5.88 -8.47 4.18
N TRP A 39 5.05 -9.21 4.92
CA TRP A 39 3.86 -8.65 5.57
C TRP A 39 4.22 -7.48 6.50
N PHE A 40 5.38 -7.53 7.17
CA PHE A 40 5.79 -6.49 8.11
C PHE A 40 6.14 -5.18 7.39
N SER A 41 6.76 -5.26 6.21
CA SER A 41 7.06 -4.09 5.39
C SER A 41 5.77 -3.39 4.94
N TRP A 42 4.78 -4.14 4.47
CA TRP A 42 3.46 -3.59 4.09
C TRP A 42 2.72 -3.00 5.28
N PHE A 43 2.82 -3.61 6.46
CA PHE A 43 2.24 -3.05 7.68
C PHE A 43 2.87 -1.70 8.04
N LEU A 44 4.20 -1.58 7.98
CA LEU A 44 4.90 -0.33 8.21
C LEU A 44 4.56 0.75 7.17
N PHE A 45 4.39 0.38 5.90
CA PHE A 45 3.93 1.33 4.88
C PHE A 45 2.52 1.84 5.16
N GLY A 46 1.60 0.97 5.61
CA GLY A 46 0.27 1.39 6.03
C GLY A 46 0.31 2.42 7.18
N ILE A 47 1.14 2.16 8.20
CA ILE A 47 1.36 3.12 9.30
C ILE A 47 1.99 4.43 8.80
N ALA A 48 3.00 4.34 7.92
CA ALA A 48 3.67 5.51 7.37
C ALA A 48 2.69 6.39 6.57
N ASN A 49 1.82 5.79 5.77
CA ASN A 49 0.79 6.49 5.00
C ASN A 49 -0.26 7.16 5.91
N LEU A 50 -0.68 6.52 7.00
CA LEU A 50 -1.53 7.16 8.01
C LEU A 50 -0.83 8.33 8.70
N GLY A 51 0.43 8.15 9.11
CA GLY A 51 1.23 9.19 9.73
C GLY A 51 1.43 10.39 8.79
N LEU A 52 1.68 10.13 7.51
CA LEU A 52 1.84 11.16 6.50
C LEU A 52 0.52 11.88 6.20
N TYR A 53 -0.61 11.18 6.24
CA TYR A 53 -1.94 11.80 6.12
C TYR A 53 -2.19 12.82 7.23
N VAL A 54 -1.85 12.48 8.48
CA VAL A 54 -1.94 13.42 9.62
C VAL A 54 -0.93 14.56 9.47
N TYR A 55 0.31 14.25 9.12
CA TYR A 55 1.40 15.23 8.99
C TYR A 55 1.15 16.28 7.91
N THR A 56 0.51 15.91 6.80
CA THR A 56 0.26 16.86 5.69
C THR A 56 -0.86 17.86 6.01
N GLU A 57 -1.68 17.61 7.03
CA GLU A 57 -2.85 18.42 7.45
C GLU A 57 -3.86 18.72 6.31
N LYS A 58 -3.72 18.02 5.18
CA LYS A 58 -4.52 18.21 3.96
C LYS A 58 -5.64 17.18 3.90
N TYR A 59 -6.49 17.16 4.92
CA TYR A 59 -7.44 16.07 5.14
C TYR A 59 -8.49 15.89 4.04
N LEU A 60 -8.87 16.98 3.37
CA LEU A 60 -9.91 16.99 2.32
C LEU A 60 -9.35 16.98 0.90
N GLU A 61 -8.03 17.06 0.75
CA GLU A 61 -7.40 17.02 -0.57
C GLU A 61 -7.49 15.60 -1.15
N ILE A 62 -7.94 15.50 -2.39
CA ILE A 62 -8.09 14.20 -3.07
C ILE A 62 -6.76 13.44 -3.14
N GLN A 63 -5.65 14.17 -3.25
CA GLN A 63 -4.30 13.60 -3.24
C GLN A 63 -3.98 12.94 -1.90
N SER A 64 -4.33 13.57 -0.78
CA SER A 64 -4.12 13.01 0.56
C SER A 64 -5.05 11.83 0.81
N LEU A 65 -6.32 11.95 0.43
CA LEU A 65 -7.31 10.89 0.63
C LEU A 65 -6.97 9.64 -0.18
N VAL A 66 -6.76 9.78 -1.49
CA VAL A 66 -6.50 8.63 -2.35
C VAL A 66 -5.05 8.16 -2.23
N GLY A 67 -4.10 9.10 -2.25
CA GLY A 67 -2.67 8.80 -2.28
C GLY A 67 -2.09 8.35 -0.94
N LEU A 68 -2.66 8.79 0.19
CA LEU A 68 -2.18 8.39 1.52
C LEU A 68 -3.17 7.46 2.20
N LEU A 69 -4.41 7.90 2.43
CA LEU A 69 -5.38 7.12 3.19
C LEU A 69 -5.83 5.86 2.42
N GLY A 70 -6.07 6.01 1.12
CA GLY A 70 -6.35 4.89 0.20
C GLY A 70 -5.18 3.91 0.11
N SER A 71 -3.96 4.41 -0.03
CA SER A 71 -2.75 3.57 0.00
C SER A 71 -2.61 2.79 1.31
N ALA A 72 -2.84 3.45 2.46
CA ALA A 72 -2.80 2.77 3.76
C ALA A 72 -3.79 1.62 3.86
N VAL A 73 -5.02 1.81 3.35
CA VAL A 73 -6.03 0.74 3.30
C VAL A 73 -5.54 -0.42 2.43
N LEU A 74 -5.01 -0.14 1.24
CA LEU A 74 -4.49 -1.18 0.35
C LEU A 74 -3.30 -1.92 0.96
N ASP A 75 -2.40 -1.22 1.66
CA ASP A 75 -1.27 -1.82 2.36
C ASP A 75 -1.75 -2.82 3.43
N PHE A 76 -2.74 -2.44 4.25
CA PHE A 76 -3.32 -3.37 5.23
C PHE A 76 -4.08 -4.54 4.58
N VAL A 77 -4.72 -4.33 3.43
CA VAL A 77 -5.32 -5.44 2.65
C VAL A 77 -4.24 -6.42 2.20
N ILE A 78 -3.08 -5.94 1.74
CA ILE A 78 -1.94 -6.80 1.39
C ILE A 78 -1.46 -7.59 2.61
N VAL A 79 -1.29 -6.94 3.77
CA VAL A 79 -0.92 -7.61 5.02
C VAL A 79 -1.90 -8.74 5.34
N TRP A 80 -3.20 -8.46 5.29
CA TRP A 80 -4.25 -9.43 5.56
C TRP A 80 -4.18 -10.62 4.60
N LEU A 81 -4.01 -10.37 3.29
CA LEU A 81 -3.92 -11.42 2.28
C LEU A 81 -2.67 -12.30 2.46
N VAL A 82 -1.51 -11.68 2.73
CA VAL A 82 -0.25 -12.40 2.98
C VAL A 82 -0.42 -13.30 4.20
N LEU A 83 -0.86 -12.76 5.34
CA LEU A 83 -1.06 -13.54 6.56
C LEU A 83 -2.08 -14.68 6.37
N ARG A 84 -3.18 -14.43 5.65
CA ARG A 84 -4.19 -15.46 5.35
C ARG A 84 -3.61 -16.58 4.50
N LYS A 85 -2.88 -16.27 3.43
CA LYS A 85 -2.27 -17.28 2.55
C LYS A 85 -1.15 -18.06 3.26
N THR A 86 -0.31 -17.39 4.04
CA THR A 86 0.75 -18.06 4.83
C THR A 86 0.16 -19.06 5.82
N ARG A 87 -0.95 -18.70 6.50
CA ARG A 87 -1.65 -19.63 7.42
C ARG A 87 -2.29 -20.81 6.69
N LEU A 88 -2.82 -20.61 5.48
CA LEU A 88 -3.40 -21.68 4.68
C LEU A 88 -2.34 -22.69 4.24
N LEU A 89 -1.19 -22.22 3.74
CA LEU A 89 -0.08 -23.07 3.31
C LEU A 89 0.47 -23.92 4.47
N ALA A 90 0.59 -23.33 5.66
CA ALA A 90 1.03 -24.03 6.87
C ALA A 90 0.05 -25.13 7.34
N ARG A 91 -1.25 -24.99 7.05
CA ARG A 91 -2.24 -26.04 7.36
C ARG A 91 -2.15 -27.20 6.38
N THR A 92 -2.06 -26.93 5.09
CA THR A 92 -1.97 -27.97 4.05
C THR A 92 -0.66 -28.76 4.07
N SER A 93 0.39 -28.28 4.73
CA SER A 93 1.64 -29.05 4.92
C SER A 93 1.62 -29.99 6.13
N LEU A 94 0.58 -29.91 6.97
CA LEU A 94 0.41 -30.73 8.17
C LEU A 94 -0.62 -31.87 7.96
N ASP A 95 -1.34 -31.87 6.83
CA ASP A 95 -2.24 -32.93 6.37
C ASP A 95 -1.50 -33.88 5.39
#